data_AF-A0A2C9KKI4-F1
#
_entry.id   AF-A0A2C9KKI4-F1
#
_cell.length_a   1.000
_cell.length_b   1.000
_cell.length_c   1.000
_cell.angle_alpha   90.00
_cell.angle_beta   90.00
_cell.angle_gamma   90.00
#
_symmetry.space_group_name_H-M   'P 1'
#
loop_
_entity.id
_entity.type
_entity.pdbx_description
1 polymer ?
#
loop_
_entity_poly.entity_id
_entity_poly.type
_entity_poly.pdbx_seq_one_letter_code
_entity_poly.pdbx_strand_id
1 'polypeptide(L)'
;VATWNGHNLTVTGIVWPGGASTPPKGKPEKYVLKVVTWAEDPHVIYTEKKNDTLKVDSSCDNNALPCTIYVRDDHLQRSGNQTRDVCCTGLSIDLLKRLCTMLNFDVQLTEVADGSYGSPIN
;
A
#
# COMPACT_ATOMS: atom_id res chain seq x y z
N VAL A 1 4.96 8.53 38.61
CA VAL A 1 3.92 8.32 37.57
C VAL A 1 3.27 6.94 37.72
N ALA A 2 3.98 5.89 38.13
CA ALA A 2 3.37 4.69 38.72
C ALA A 2 4.42 3.93 39.56
N THR A 3 3.98 3.09 40.49
CA THR A 3 4.82 2.16 41.26
C THR A 3 4.37 0.72 40.99
N TRP A 4 5.33 -0.17 40.73
CA TRP A 4 5.11 -1.59 40.49
C TRP A 4 5.78 -2.41 41.59
N ASN A 5 5.05 -3.32 42.24
CA ASN A 5 5.58 -4.12 43.35
C ASN A 5 5.76 -5.62 43.01
N GLY A 6 5.76 -5.98 41.72
CA GLY A 6 5.87 -7.38 41.27
C GLY A 6 4.53 -8.06 40.99
N HIS A 7 3.42 -7.55 41.56
CA HIS A 7 2.07 -8.07 41.33
C HIS A 7 1.05 -6.98 41.00
N ASN A 8 1.19 -5.80 41.62
CA ASN A 8 0.26 -4.69 41.52
C ASN A 8 0.97 -3.45 40.97
N LEU A 9 0.26 -2.79 40.04
CA LEU A 9 0.63 -1.49 39.49
C LEU A 9 -0.27 -0.42 40.13
N THR A 10 0.33 0.52 40.84
CA THR A 10 -0.37 1.69 41.39
C THR A 10 0.01 2.93 40.60
N VAL A 11 -0.97 3.50 39.90
CA VAL A 11 -0.82 4.67 39.03
C VAL A 11 -1.36 5.91 39.73
N THR A 12 -0.53 6.95 39.91
CA THR A 12 -0.93 8.19 40.59
C THR A 12 -1.44 9.29 39.64
N GLY A 13 -1.23 9.12 38.33
CA GLY A 13 -1.72 10.01 37.28
C GLY A 13 -0.90 9.85 36.01
N ILE A 14 -1.54 9.40 34.92
CA ILE A 14 -0.91 9.33 33.60
C ILE A 14 -1.42 10.50 32.78
N VAL A 15 -0.48 11.27 32.22
CA VAL A 15 -0.77 12.28 31.20
C VAL A 15 -0.26 11.73 29.88
N TRP A 16 -1.16 11.59 28.92
CA TRP A 16 -0.86 11.09 27.58
C TRP A 16 -0.29 12.21 26.69
N PRO A 17 0.39 11.88 25.57
CA PRO A 17 0.85 12.88 24.63
C PRO A 17 -0.26 13.88 24.26
N GLY A 18 0.08 15.17 24.18
CA GLY A 18 -0.90 16.24 24.00
C GLY A 18 -1.61 16.69 25.28
N GLY A 19 -1.19 16.23 26.46
CA GLY A 19 -1.75 16.66 27.75
C GLY A 19 -3.08 15.99 28.09
N ALA A 20 -3.47 14.93 27.36
CA ALA A 20 -4.74 14.26 27.55
C ALA A 20 -4.74 13.39 28.83
N SER A 21 -5.88 13.35 29.53
CA SER A 21 -6.10 12.46 30.69
C SER A 21 -6.56 11.06 30.29
N THR A 22 -7.03 10.88 29.06
CA THR A 22 -7.46 9.60 28.50
C THR A 22 -6.46 9.07 27.46
N PRO A 23 -6.24 7.75 27.40
CA PRO A 23 -5.37 7.16 26.39
C PRO A 23 -5.87 7.47 24.99
N PRO A 24 -4.96 7.76 24.03
CA PRO A 24 -5.33 7.86 22.64
C PRO A 24 -5.87 6.51 22.15
N LYS A 25 -6.82 6.52 21.21
CA LYS A 25 -7.28 5.30 20.54
C LYS A 25 -6.07 4.65 19.84
N GLY A 26 -5.71 3.44 20.28
CA GLY A 26 -4.45 2.78 19.88
C GLY A 26 -4.39 2.24 18.45
N LYS A 27 -5.51 2.21 17.71
CA LYS A 27 -5.56 1.74 16.31
C LYS A 27 -6.34 2.73 15.46
N PRO A 28 -5.84 3.12 14.27
CA PRO A 28 -6.60 3.96 13.35
C PRO A 28 -7.81 3.20 12.80
N GLU A 29 -8.90 3.92 12.55
CA GLU A 29 -10.16 3.38 12.02
C GLU A 29 -10.02 2.95 10.55
N LYS A 30 -9.10 3.56 9.81
CA LYS A 30 -8.70 3.21 8.44
C LYS A 30 -7.20 2.98 8.39
N TYR A 31 -6.77 1.95 7.66
CA TYR A 31 -5.35 1.63 7.48
C TYR A 31 -4.99 1.54 6.00
N VAL A 32 -3.69 1.70 5.71
CA VAL A 32 -3.12 1.58 4.36
C VAL A 32 -2.33 0.28 4.28
N LEU A 33 -2.67 -0.59 3.33
CA LEU A 33 -1.90 -1.80 3.03
C LEU A 33 -0.88 -1.52 1.92
N LYS A 34 0.33 -2.07 2.08
CA LYS A 34 1.33 -2.13 1.00
C LYS A 34 1.19 -3.47 0.31
N VAL A 35 0.85 -3.46 -0.97
CA VAL A 35 0.65 -4.65 -1.77
C VAL A 35 1.67 -4.66 -2.90
N VAL A 36 2.33 -5.81 -3.07
CA VAL A 36 3.29 -6.03 -4.15
C VAL A 36 2.64 -6.94 -5.19
N THR A 37 2.84 -6.63 -6.47
CA THR A 37 2.29 -7.40 -7.58
C THR A 37 3.30 -7.56 -8.72
N TRP A 38 3.00 -8.42 -9.68
CA TRP A 38 3.78 -8.64 -10.90
C TRP A 38 2.87 -8.62 -12.12
N ALA A 39 3.42 -8.27 -13.29
CA ALA A 39 2.68 -8.27 -14.54
C ALA A 39 2.37 -9.71 -14.97
N GLU A 40 1.08 -10.03 -15.05
CA GLU A 40 0.59 -11.33 -15.51
C GLU A 40 -0.78 -11.14 -16.16
N ASP A 41 -0.85 -11.24 -17.48
CA ASP A 41 -2.13 -11.22 -18.20
C ASP A 41 -2.93 -12.50 -17.90
N PRO A 42 -4.23 -12.43 -17.54
CA PRO A 42 -5.13 -11.26 -17.44
C PRO A 42 -5.33 -10.71 -16.02
N HIS A 43 -4.51 -11.16 -15.07
CA HIS A 43 -4.65 -10.85 -13.65
C HIS A 43 -4.22 -9.41 -13.30
N VAL A 44 -3.09 -8.97 -13.86
CA VAL A 44 -2.45 -7.68 -13.58
C VAL A 44 -1.80 -7.15 -14.86
N ILE A 45 -2.31 -6.03 -15.34
CA ILE A 45 -1.89 -5.36 -16.57
C ILE A 45 -1.53 -3.92 -16.23
N TYR A 46 -0.39 -3.44 -16.73
CA TYR A 46 0.05 -2.06 -16.57
C TYR A 46 -0.41 -1.22 -17.75
N THR A 47 -1.07 -0.10 -17.48
CA THR A 47 -1.51 0.88 -18.47
C THR A 47 -0.99 2.27 -18.11
N GLU A 48 -0.64 3.06 -19.12
CA GLU A 48 -0.17 4.42 -18.89
C GLU A 48 -1.27 5.29 -18.29
N LYS A 49 -0.88 6.24 -17.43
CA LYS A 49 -1.82 7.23 -16.90
C LYS A 49 -2.33 8.11 -18.05
N LYS A 50 -3.65 8.34 -18.11
CA LYS A 50 -4.22 9.29 -19.06
C LYS A 50 -3.77 10.71 -18.69
N ASN A 51 -3.09 11.35 -19.63
CA ASN A 51 -2.67 12.74 -19.59
C ASN A 51 -3.87 13.63 -19.96
N ASP A 52 -4.85 13.70 -19.06
CA ASP A 52 -5.92 14.68 -19.16
C ASP A 52 -5.37 16.02 -18.67
N THR A 53 -5.02 16.89 -19.62
CA THR A 53 -4.41 18.21 -19.38
C THR A 53 -5.31 19.15 -18.55
N LEU A 54 -6.55 18.74 -18.24
CA LEU A 54 -7.52 19.51 -17.49
C LEU A 54 -7.68 19.09 -16.02
N LYS A 55 -7.13 17.94 -15.59
CA LYS A 55 -7.23 17.47 -14.20
C LYS A 55 -5.85 17.15 -13.64
N VAL A 56 -5.46 17.92 -12.62
CA VAL A 56 -4.20 17.80 -11.86
C VAL A 56 -4.07 16.44 -11.16
N ASP A 57 -5.17 15.71 -10.97
CA ASP A 57 -5.16 14.30 -10.57
C ASP A 57 -5.31 13.40 -11.80
N SER A 58 -4.18 12.90 -12.29
CA SER A 58 -4.05 11.87 -13.33
C SER A 58 -4.86 10.63 -12.96
N SER A 59 -6.15 10.61 -13.31
CA SER A 59 -7.07 9.57 -12.86
C SER A 59 -6.89 8.31 -13.71
N CYS A 60 -6.48 7.23 -13.06
CA CYS A 60 -6.67 5.89 -13.61
C CYS A 60 -8.16 5.64 -13.89
N ASP A 61 -8.44 4.72 -14.82
CA ASP A 61 -9.81 4.32 -15.14
C ASP A 61 -10.53 3.73 -13.91
N ASN A 62 -11.87 3.67 -13.96
CA ASN A 62 -12.70 3.20 -12.85
C ASN A 62 -12.41 1.76 -12.41
N ASN A 63 -11.80 0.93 -13.26
CA ASN A 63 -11.43 -0.45 -12.94
C ASN A 63 -9.92 -0.60 -12.66
N ALA A 64 -9.20 0.53 -12.58
CA ALA A 64 -7.78 0.55 -12.30
C ALA A 64 -7.50 1.15 -10.92
N LEU A 65 -6.31 0.84 -10.42
CA LEU A 65 -5.70 1.44 -9.25
C LEU A 65 -4.36 2.06 -9.63
N PRO A 66 -3.99 3.23 -9.07
CA PRO A 66 -2.65 3.77 -9.25
C PRO A 66 -1.61 2.83 -8.64
N CYS A 67 -0.50 2.63 -9.35
CA CYS A 67 0.58 1.79 -8.88
C CYS A 67 1.94 2.27 -9.38
N THR A 68 2.99 1.94 -8.62
CA THR A 68 4.37 2.31 -8.94
C THR A 68 5.13 1.08 -9.42
N ILE A 69 5.68 1.14 -10.63
CA ILE A 69 6.45 0.05 -11.23
C ILE A 69 7.90 0.46 -11.43
N TYR A 70 8.81 -0.52 -11.52
CA TYR A 70 10.21 -0.25 -11.85
C TYR A 70 10.36 0.00 -13.35
N VAL A 71 11.28 0.89 -13.71
CA VAL A 71 11.69 1.06 -15.10
C VAL A 71 12.56 -0.14 -15.47
N ARG A 72 12.15 -0.85 -16.53
CA ARG A 72 12.85 -2.02 -17.05
C ARG A 72 13.35 -1.75 -18.47
N ASP A 73 14.45 -2.36 -18.84
CA ASP A 73 15.00 -2.34 -20.20
C ASP A 73 14.31 -3.37 -21.12
N ASP A 74 14.76 -3.45 -22.37
CA ASP A 74 14.22 -4.38 -23.38
C ASP A 74 14.43 -5.86 -23.01
N HIS A 75 15.30 -6.15 -22.05
CA HIS A 75 15.55 -7.49 -21.50
C HIS A 75 14.79 -7.73 -20.19
N LEU A 76 13.83 -6.87 -19.84
CA LEU A 76 13.05 -6.90 -18.59
C LEU A 76 13.91 -6.74 -17.33
N GLN A 77 15.16 -6.33 -17.47
CA GLN A 77 16.04 -6.05 -16.35
C GLN A 77 15.78 -4.65 -15.81
N ARG A 78 15.85 -4.53 -14.50
CA ARG A 78 15.58 -3.27 -13.81
C ARG A 78 16.71 -2.26 -14.05
N SER A 79 16.34 -1.08 -14.56
CA SER A 79 17.26 0.05 -14.77
C SER A 79 17.50 0.81 -13.45
N GLY A 80 18.25 0.18 -12.54
CA GLY A 80 18.55 0.71 -11.22
C GLY A 80 17.29 0.96 -10.37
N ASN A 81 17.27 1.99 -9.53
CA ASN A 81 16.14 2.27 -8.62
C ASN A 81 15.07 3.20 -9.22
N GLN A 82 15.05 3.36 -10.54
CA GLN A 82 14.07 4.22 -11.20
C GLN A 82 12.69 3.58 -11.19
N THR A 83 11.69 4.37 -10.80
CA THR A 83 10.28 3.96 -10.76
C THR A 83 9.44 4.94 -11.54
N ARG A 84 8.31 4.46 -12.05
CA ARG A 84 7.29 5.29 -12.71
C ARG A 84 5.90 4.91 -12.22
N ASP A 85 5.01 5.90 -12.17
CA ASP A 85 3.63 5.67 -11.77
C ASP A 85 2.75 5.39 -12.98
N VAL A 86 2.04 4.29 -12.92
CA VAL A 86 1.13 3.80 -13.96
C VAL A 86 -0.23 3.45 -13.34
N CYS A 87 -1.14 2.94 -14.15
CA CYS A 87 -2.40 2.38 -13.72
C CYS A 87 -2.33 0.85 -13.82
N CYS A 88 -2.60 0.16 -12.72
CA CYS A 88 -2.73 -1.28 -12.70
C CYS A 88 -4.21 -1.64 -12.90
N THR A 89 -4.50 -2.60 -13.78
CA THR A 89 -5.83 -3.14 -14.05
C THR A 89 -5.78 -4.67 -14.16
N GLY A 90 -6.92 -5.34 -14.28
CA GLY A 90 -7.02 -6.80 -14.43
C GLY A 90 -7.77 -7.47 -13.29
N LEU A 91 -7.97 -8.79 -13.39
CA LEU A 91 -8.86 -9.56 -12.50
C LEU A 91 -8.47 -9.43 -11.01
N SER A 92 -7.17 -9.49 -10.71
CA SER A 92 -6.67 -9.39 -9.34
C SER A 92 -6.81 -7.97 -8.78
N ILE A 93 -6.72 -6.96 -9.64
CA ILE A 93 -6.88 -5.55 -9.26
C ILE A 93 -8.35 -5.22 -8.98
N ASP A 94 -9.27 -5.75 -9.78
CA ASP A 94 -10.72 -5.60 -9.57
C ASP A 94 -11.14 -6.22 -8.22
N LEU A 95 -10.64 -7.43 -7.93
CA LEU A 95 -10.86 -8.08 -6.64
C LEU A 95 -10.29 -7.25 -5.47
N LEU A 96 -9.05 -6.77 -5.60
CA LEU A 96 -8.42 -5.94 -4.58
C LEU A 96 -9.21 -4.66 -4.31
N LYS A 97 -9.65 -3.97 -5.37
CA LYS A 97 -10.48 -2.77 -5.26
C LYS A 97 -11.79 -3.04 -4.53
N ARG A 98 -12.43 -4.19 -4.80
CA ARG A 98 -13.64 -4.62 -4.09
C ARG A 98 -13.37 -4.87 -2.61
N LEU A 99 -12.25 -5.52 -2.28
CA LEU A 99 -11.83 -5.76 -0.90
C LEU A 99 -11.57 -4.44 -0.14
N CYS A 100 -10.90 -3.46 -0.77
CA CYS A 100 -10.67 -2.14 -0.18
C CYS A 100 -11.99 -1.47 0.24
N THR A 101 -13.01 -1.52 -0.62
CA THR A 101 -14.34 -0.95 -0.32
C THR A 101 -15.06 -1.75 0.77
N MET A 102 -15.05 -3.08 0.70
CA MET A 102 -15.78 -3.94 1.64
C MET A 102 -15.20 -3.91 3.06
N LEU A 103 -13.88 -3.81 3.17
CA LEU A 103 -13.16 -3.86 4.44
C LEU A 103 -12.67 -2.47 4.90
N ASN A 104 -12.99 -1.42 4.14
CA ASN A 104 -12.66 -0.02 4.43
C ASN A 104 -11.16 0.21 4.73
N PHE A 105 -10.29 -0.16 3.79
CA PHE A 105 -8.86 0.14 3.82
C PHE A 105 -8.38 0.74 2.50
N ASP A 106 -7.25 1.45 2.54
CA ASP A 106 -6.57 1.97 1.34
C ASP A 106 -5.39 1.08 0.95
N VAL A 107 -4.96 1.15 -0.30
CA VAL A 107 -3.83 0.35 -0.79
C VAL A 107 -2.79 1.21 -1.51
N GLN A 108 -1.52 0.91 -1.23
CA GLN A 108 -0.37 1.36 -2.00
C GLN A 108 0.16 0.14 -2.78
N LEU A 109 0.08 0.21 -4.11
CA LEU A 109 0.44 -0.90 -5.00
C LEU A 109 1.81 -0.66 -5.65
N THR A 110 2.70 -1.64 -5.58
CA THR A 110 4.04 -1.58 -6.20
C THR A 110 4.39 -2.86 -6.96
N GLU A 111 5.20 -2.76 -8.01
CA GLU A 111 5.76 -3.94 -8.69
C GLU A 111 6.80 -4.65 -7.79
N VAL A 112 6.92 -5.97 -7.94
CA VAL A 112 8.02 -6.75 -7.36
C VAL A 112 9.38 -6.30 -7.92
N ALA A 113 10.38 -6.18 -7.04
CA ALA A 113 11.72 -5.72 -7.41
C ALA A 113 12.41 -6.64 -8.43
N ASP A 114 12.33 -7.95 -8.22
CA ASP A 114 13.10 -8.95 -8.97
C ASP A 114 12.46 -9.30 -10.32
N GLY A 115 11.22 -8.85 -10.55
CA GLY A 115 10.48 -9.14 -11.77
C GLY A 115 10.16 -10.63 -11.99
N SER A 116 10.05 -11.39 -10.91
CA SER A 116 9.72 -12.81 -10.96
C SER A 116 9.00 -13.25 -9.69
N TYR A 117 8.38 -14.42 -9.77
CA TYR A 117 7.83 -15.11 -8.61
C TYR A 117 8.95 -15.72 -7.77
N GLY A 118 8.74 -15.77 -6.45
CA GLY A 118 9.69 -16.40 -5.54
C GLY A 118 9.82 -17.90 -5.82
N SER A 119 11.06 -18.36 -6.03
CA SER A 119 11.42 -19.78 -6.15
C SER A 119 12.41 -20.16 -5.04
N PRO A 120 12.42 -21.41 -4.56
CA PRO A 120 13.53 -21.90 -3.75
C PRO A 120 14.86 -21.71 -4.49
N ILE A 121 15.88 -21.34 -3.74
CA ILE A 121 17.27 -21.38 -4.19
C ILE A 121 17.74 -22.84 -4.16
N ASN A 122 18.05 -23.38 -5.34
CA ASN A 122 18.60 -24.72 -5.53
C ASN A 122 20.10 -24.69 -5.81
#